data_AF-A0A968MP08-F1
#
_entry.id   AF-A0A968MP08-F1
#
_cell.length_a   1.000
_cell.length_b   1.000
_cell.length_c   1.000
_cell.angle_alpha   90.00
_cell.angle_beta   90.00
_cell.angle_gamma   90.00
#
_symmetry.space_group_name_H-M   'P 1'
#
loop_
_entity.id
_entity.type
_entity.pdbx_description
1 polymer ?
#
loop_
_entity_poly.entity_id
_entity_poly.type
_entity_poly.pdbx_seq_one_letter_code
_entity_poly.pdbx_strand_id
1 'polypeptide(L)'
;MSTYELVMQVLVAVSEEAAHGDDHSHGIDWFELGSMFLNFILLFGFLGWKLRPAVTNGLKERRSSFQKRLDEAQAQQAEASRRLAEYQTKLDNLEVEFRRVVEAYEAEAKADRERMERETEKAIERLARENEFTIQQEVRKAQMAIKGTAVARTLDRAESLLRERITDDDQGRIVDRMIEQIEGGESRTRS
;
A
#
# COMPACT_ATOMS: atom_id res chain seq x y z
N MET A 1 -58.18 -29.64 27.90
CA MET A 1 -59.42 -28.85 28.08
C MET A 1 -59.09 -27.42 27.70
N SER A 2 -59.53 -27.01 26.52
CA SER A 2 -59.14 -25.73 25.90
C SER A 2 -59.74 -24.57 26.68
N THR A 3 -59.09 -23.40 26.73
CA THR A 3 -59.61 -22.23 27.47
C THR A 3 -61.02 -21.83 27.01
N TYR A 4 -61.39 -22.16 25.77
CA TYR A 4 -62.72 -21.94 25.22
C TYR A 4 -63.79 -22.86 25.82
N GLU A 5 -63.44 -24.08 26.24
CA GLU A 5 -64.39 -25.00 26.89
C GLU A 5 -64.72 -24.54 28.31
N LEU A 6 -63.74 -24.04 29.05
CA LEU A 6 -63.96 -23.53 30.40
C LEU A 6 -64.78 -22.22 30.38
N VAL A 7 -64.56 -21.38 29.37
CA VAL A 7 -65.39 -20.20 29.11
C VAL A 7 -66.82 -20.59 28.75
N MET A 8 -67.03 -21.58 27.86
CA MET A 8 -68.37 -22.06 27.51
C MET A 8 -69.07 -22.72 28.70
N GLN A 9 -68.37 -23.48 29.54
CA GLN A 9 -68.95 -24.06 30.76
C GLN A 9 -69.38 -23.01 31.77
N VAL A 10 -68.57 -21.97 31.98
CA VAL A 10 -68.94 -20.85 32.84
C VAL A 10 -70.11 -20.08 32.23
N LEU A 11 -70.11 -19.81 30.91
CA LEU A 11 -71.19 -19.10 30.23
C LEU A 11 -72.52 -19.86 30.25
N VAL A 12 -72.47 -21.19 30.10
CA VAL A 12 -73.64 -22.08 30.17
C VAL A 12 -74.17 -22.16 31.61
N ALA A 13 -73.31 -22.28 32.61
CA ALA A 13 -73.72 -22.26 34.02
C ALA A 13 -74.38 -20.91 34.41
N VAL A 14 -73.83 -19.79 33.91
CA VAL A 14 -74.43 -18.45 34.04
C VAL A 14 -75.81 -18.38 33.36
N SER A 15 -75.96 -19.00 32.19
CA SER A 15 -77.23 -19.02 31.45
C SER A 15 -78.30 -19.91 32.10
N GLU A 16 -77.91 -21.01 32.77
CA GLU A 16 -78.84 -21.91 33.45
C GLU A 16 -79.42 -21.27 34.72
N GLU A 17 -78.62 -20.50 35.46
CA GLU A 17 -79.08 -19.72 36.61
C GLU A 17 -80.00 -18.56 36.21
N ALA A 18 -79.79 -17.95 35.03
CA ALA A 18 -80.67 -16.91 34.50
C ALA A 18 -82.01 -17.45 33.94
N ALA A 19 -82.15 -18.77 33.76
CA ALA A 19 -83.34 -19.41 33.16
C ALA A 19 -84.36 -19.93 34.20
N HIS A 20 -84.09 -19.83 35.51
CA HIS A 20 -85.05 -20.08 36.58
C HIS A 20 -85.64 -18.76 37.10
N GLY A 21 -86.37 -18.05 36.24
CA GLY A 21 -87.21 -16.92 36.65
C GLY A 21 -88.67 -17.36 36.67
N ASP A 22 -89.15 -17.88 37.79
CA ASP A 22 -90.57 -18.19 37.99
C ASP A 22 -91.12 -17.36 39.17
N ASP A 23 -92.10 -16.53 38.80
CA ASP A 23 -93.15 -15.86 39.60
C ASP A 23 -92.73 -14.89 40.75
N HIS A 24 -92.70 -13.59 40.45
CA HIS A 24 -92.45 -12.52 41.44
C HIS A 24 -93.73 -12.07 42.15
N SER A 25 -93.78 -12.33 43.46
CA SER A 25 -94.44 -11.45 44.43
C SER A 25 -93.45 -10.36 44.89
N HIS A 26 -93.91 -9.12 45.06
CA HIS A 26 -93.05 -7.97 45.40
C HIS A 26 -92.38 -8.10 46.78
N GLY A 27 -91.15 -8.61 46.82
CA GLY A 27 -90.23 -8.60 47.95
C GLY A 27 -88.80 -8.84 47.47
N ILE A 28 -87.78 -8.25 48.12
CA ILE A 28 -86.37 -8.44 47.71
C ILE A 28 -85.95 -9.88 48.05
N ASP A 29 -85.80 -10.71 47.03
CA ASP A 29 -85.27 -12.07 47.18
C ASP A 29 -83.75 -12.03 47.35
N TRP A 30 -83.31 -12.10 48.60
CA TRP A 30 -81.91 -12.10 49.00
C TRP A 30 -81.07 -13.23 48.37
N PHE A 31 -81.72 -14.31 47.90
CA PHE A 31 -81.06 -15.41 47.18
C PHE A 31 -80.72 -15.06 45.72
N GLU A 32 -81.59 -14.33 45.02
CA GLU A 32 -81.35 -13.90 43.63
C GLU A 32 -80.25 -12.83 43.56
N LEU A 33 -80.23 -11.93 44.54
CA LEU A 33 -79.14 -10.96 44.67
C LEU A 33 -77.79 -11.68 44.87
N GLY A 34 -77.79 -12.75 45.69
CA GLY A 34 -76.60 -13.55 45.99
C GLY A 34 -76.01 -14.27 44.77
N SER A 35 -76.86 -14.88 43.92
CA SER A 35 -76.40 -15.54 42.70
C SER A 35 -75.85 -14.52 41.70
N MET A 36 -76.47 -13.35 41.54
CA MET A 36 -75.94 -12.27 40.69
C MET A 36 -74.55 -11.80 41.16
N PHE A 37 -74.35 -11.62 42.47
CA PHE A 37 -73.03 -11.25 43.01
C PHE A 37 -71.99 -12.37 42.83
N LEU A 38 -72.37 -13.62 43.03
CA LEU A 38 -71.47 -14.77 42.82
C LEU A 38 -71.05 -14.87 41.35
N ASN A 39 -72.00 -14.70 40.43
CA ASN A 39 -71.78 -14.69 38.99
C ASN A 39 -70.83 -13.57 38.57
N PHE A 40 -71.06 -12.36 39.08
CA PHE A 40 -70.21 -11.20 38.86
C PHE A 40 -68.77 -11.44 39.37
N ILE A 41 -68.61 -12.01 40.56
CA ILE A 41 -67.30 -12.34 41.14
C ILE A 41 -66.58 -13.41 40.30
N LEU A 42 -67.30 -14.45 39.86
CA LEU A 42 -66.74 -15.50 39.00
C LEU A 42 -66.26 -14.93 37.66
N LEU A 43 -67.07 -14.09 37.01
CA LEU A 43 -66.72 -13.45 35.75
C LEU A 43 -65.51 -12.53 35.89
N PHE A 44 -65.52 -11.61 36.87
CA PHE A 44 -64.40 -10.67 37.10
C PHE A 44 -63.14 -11.37 37.61
N GLY A 45 -63.29 -12.43 38.40
CA GLY A 45 -62.18 -13.28 38.85
C GLY A 45 -61.50 -13.99 37.69
N PHE A 46 -62.29 -14.62 36.81
CA PHE A 46 -61.79 -15.27 35.60
C PHE A 46 -61.15 -14.26 34.63
N LEU A 47 -61.82 -13.14 34.37
CA LEU A 47 -61.32 -12.07 33.51
C LEU A 47 -60.01 -11.49 34.05
N GLY A 48 -59.95 -11.21 35.35
CA GLY A 48 -58.75 -10.75 36.04
C GLY A 48 -57.60 -11.75 35.94
N TRP A 49 -57.87 -13.05 36.11
CA TRP A 49 -56.86 -14.10 35.98
C TRP A 49 -56.31 -14.20 34.54
N LYS A 50 -57.17 -14.07 33.52
CA LYS A 50 -56.76 -14.16 32.11
C LYS A 50 -56.06 -12.90 31.58
N LEU A 51 -56.50 -11.70 31.99
CA LEU A 51 -55.91 -10.42 31.52
C LEU A 51 -54.63 -10.04 32.26
N ARG A 52 -54.48 -10.42 33.54
CA ARG A 52 -53.27 -10.17 34.33
C ARG A 52 -51.97 -10.55 33.62
N PRO A 53 -51.79 -11.76 33.07
CA PRO A 53 -50.57 -12.12 32.37
C PRO A 53 -50.34 -11.29 31.10
N ALA A 54 -51.39 -10.97 30.33
CA ALA A 54 -51.27 -10.18 29.10
C ALA A 54 -50.78 -8.74 29.39
N VAL A 55 -51.37 -8.09 30.39
CA VAL A 55 -51.01 -6.72 30.79
C VAL A 55 -49.61 -6.66 31.40
N THR A 56 -49.29 -7.60 32.31
CA THR A 56 -47.98 -7.61 32.96
C THR A 56 -46.85 -7.97 32.01
N ASN A 57 -47.07 -8.90 31.07
CA ASN A 57 -46.08 -9.24 30.05
C ASN A 57 -45.87 -8.08 29.06
N GLY A 58 -46.93 -7.41 28.60
CA GLY A 58 -46.80 -6.26 27.71
C GLY A 58 -46.05 -5.08 28.34
N LEU A 59 -46.28 -4.81 29.63
CA LEU A 59 -45.52 -3.78 30.36
C LEU A 59 -44.07 -4.19 30.61
N LYS A 60 -43.80 -5.46 30.94
CA LYS A 60 -42.44 -5.99 31.09
C LYS A 60 -41.66 -5.94 29.77
N GLU A 61 -42.29 -6.28 28.66
CA GLU A 61 -41.69 -6.25 27.33
C GLU A 61 -41.36 -4.82 26.90
N ARG A 62 -42.26 -3.87 27.12
CA ARG A 62 -41.99 -2.43 26.91
C ARG A 62 -40.84 -1.95 27.79
N ARG A 63 -40.85 -2.28 29.08
CA ARG A 63 -39.75 -1.89 29.98
C ARG A 63 -38.41 -2.49 29.54
N SER A 64 -38.40 -3.75 29.14
CA SER A 64 -37.23 -4.45 28.61
C SER A 64 -36.73 -3.82 27.32
N SER A 65 -37.62 -3.47 26.39
CA SER A 65 -37.22 -2.82 25.13
C SER A 65 -36.70 -1.40 25.32
N PHE A 66 -37.27 -0.62 26.26
CA PHE A 66 -36.70 0.68 26.64
C PHE A 66 -35.33 0.53 27.29
N GLN A 67 -35.14 -0.43 28.20
CA GLN A 67 -33.84 -0.68 28.80
C GLN A 67 -32.80 -1.08 27.75
N LYS A 68 -33.13 -2.02 26.87
CA LYS A 68 -32.24 -2.43 25.77
C LYS A 68 -31.86 -1.25 24.87
N ARG A 69 -32.82 -0.42 24.47
CA ARG A 69 -32.55 0.77 23.65
C ARG A 69 -31.66 1.79 24.37
N LEU A 70 -31.83 1.95 25.68
CA LEU A 70 -30.98 2.82 26.48
C LEU A 70 -29.55 2.27 26.57
N ASP A 71 -29.41 0.97 26.84
CA ASP A 71 -28.12 0.29 26.92
C ASP A 71 -27.40 0.32 25.56
N GLU A 72 -28.12 0.09 24.46
CA GLU A 72 -27.59 0.21 23.09
C GLU A 72 -27.16 1.65 22.77
N ALA A 73 -27.96 2.66 23.14
CA ALA A 73 -27.61 4.05 22.92
C ALA A 73 -26.37 4.47 23.75
N GLN A 74 -26.28 4.01 25.00
CA GLN A 74 -25.10 4.23 25.84
C GLN A 74 -23.86 3.53 25.26
N ALA A 75 -24.00 2.29 24.78
CA ALA A 75 -22.91 1.56 24.14
C ALA A 75 -22.43 2.27 22.86
N GLN A 76 -23.36 2.74 22.02
CA GLN A 76 -23.03 3.51 20.82
C GLN A 76 -22.35 4.84 21.15
N GLN A 77 -22.80 5.54 22.20
CA GLN A 77 -22.15 6.77 22.65
C GLN A 77 -20.74 6.51 23.20
N ALA A 78 -20.56 5.45 23.99
CA ALA A 78 -19.27 5.03 24.49
C ALA A 78 -18.31 4.63 23.34
N GLU A 79 -18.81 3.92 22.34
CA GLU A 79 -18.03 3.57 21.16
C GLU A 79 -17.66 4.79 20.33
N ALA A 80 -18.59 5.71 20.09
CA ALA A 80 -18.35 6.94 19.35
C ALA A 80 -17.32 7.84 20.06
N SER A 81 -17.44 8.01 21.39
CA SER A 81 -16.47 8.77 22.18
C SER A 81 -15.09 8.12 22.20
N ARG A 82 -15.02 6.79 22.30
CA ARG A 82 -13.75 6.05 22.17
C ARG A 82 -13.11 6.25 20.80
N ARG A 83 -13.87 6.09 19.72
CA ARG A 83 -13.37 6.33 18.35
C ARG A 83 -12.88 7.76 18.17
N LEU A 84 -13.61 8.74 18.71
CA LEU A 84 -13.21 10.15 18.67
C LEU A 84 -11.87 10.37 19.40
N ALA A 85 -11.70 9.81 20.59
CA ALA A 85 -10.44 9.89 21.34
C ALA A 85 -9.28 9.22 20.60
N GLU A 86 -9.52 8.05 19.98
CA GLU A 86 -8.54 7.35 19.14
C GLU A 86 -8.13 8.18 17.92
N TYR A 87 -9.09 8.82 17.23
CA TYR A 87 -8.79 9.70 16.09
C TYR A 87 -8.06 10.97 16.52
N GLN A 88 -8.46 11.60 17.63
CA GLN A 88 -7.77 12.78 18.14
C GLN A 88 -6.32 12.46 18.46
N THR A 89 -6.08 11.35 19.17
CA THR A 89 -4.72 10.89 19.48
C THR A 89 -3.91 10.63 18.20
N LYS A 90 -4.52 10.03 17.17
CA LYS A 90 -3.86 9.82 15.87
C LYS A 90 -3.54 11.14 15.18
N LEU A 91 -4.42 12.13 15.22
CA LEU A 91 -4.20 13.44 14.62
C LEU A 91 -3.07 14.20 15.34
N ASP A 92 -3.07 14.18 16.67
CA ASP A 92 -2.02 14.83 17.47
C ASP A 92 -0.64 14.21 17.18
N ASN A 93 -0.58 12.89 17.04
CA ASN A 93 0.65 12.19 16.66
C ASN A 93 1.03 12.42 15.19
N LEU A 94 0.05 12.65 14.30
CA LEU A 94 0.30 12.83 12.87
C LEU A 94 1.14 14.07 12.59
N GLU A 95 0.93 15.19 13.31
CA GLU A 95 1.76 16.38 13.13
C GLU A 95 3.23 16.15 13.54
N VAL A 96 3.45 15.36 14.60
CA VAL A 96 4.80 15.01 15.06
C VAL A 96 5.47 14.09 14.05
N GLU A 97 4.77 13.06 13.58
CA GLU A 97 5.27 12.16 12.54
C GLU A 97 5.53 12.90 11.23
N PHE A 98 4.64 13.81 10.82
CA PHE A 98 4.83 14.61 9.62
C PHE A 98 6.07 15.49 9.72
N ARG A 99 6.28 16.19 10.85
CA ARG A 99 7.50 16.97 11.09
C ARG A 99 8.75 16.10 11.04
N ARG A 100 8.74 14.94 11.71
CA ARG A 100 9.86 13.98 11.68
C ARG A 100 10.19 13.52 10.26
N VAL A 101 9.15 13.20 9.48
CA VAL A 101 9.30 12.77 8.09
C VAL A 101 9.90 13.89 7.25
N VAL A 102 9.38 15.12 7.35
CA VAL A 102 9.90 16.27 6.61
C VAL A 102 11.36 16.56 6.99
N GLU A 103 11.69 16.58 8.29
CA GLU A 103 13.06 16.79 8.76
C GLU A 103 14.03 15.71 8.26
N ALA A 104 13.59 14.44 8.28
CA ALA A 104 14.38 13.33 7.74
C ALA A 104 14.61 13.47 6.24
N TYR A 105 13.58 13.81 5.46
CA TYR A 105 13.71 14.05 4.03
C TYR A 105 14.61 15.24 3.70
N GLU A 106 14.54 16.33 4.47
CA GLU A 106 15.43 17.48 4.27
C GLU A 106 16.89 17.12 4.57
N ALA A 107 17.14 16.34 5.62
CA ALA A 107 18.47 15.87 5.97
C ALA A 107 19.03 14.91 4.91
N GLU A 108 18.21 13.97 4.44
CA GLU A 108 18.55 13.03 3.37
C GLU A 108 18.83 13.77 2.06
N ALA A 109 17.98 14.72 1.67
CA ALA A 109 18.17 15.52 0.46
C ALA A 109 19.47 16.34 0.49
N LYS A 110 19.83 16.91 1.66
CA LYS A 110 21.12 17.60 1.83
C LYS A 110 22.30 16.64 1.69
N ALA A 111 22.25 15.50 2.36
CA ALA A 111 23.30 14.49 2.30
C ALA A 111 23.48 13.92 0.87
N ASP A 112 22.38 13.68 0.19
CA ASP A 112 22.36 13.21 -1.21
C ASP A 112 22.94 14.26 -2.14
N ARG A 113 22.56 15.54 -1.99
CA ARG A 113 23.12 16.63 -2.78
C ARG A 113 24.63 16.71 -2.61
N GLU A 114 25.12 16.70 -1.39
CA GLU A 114 26.56 16.73 -1.14
C GLU A 114 27.28 15.49 -1.70
N ARG A 115 26.66 14.30 -1.63
CA ARG A 115 27.20 13.09 -2.25
C ARG A 115 27.30 13.24 -3.76
N MET A 116 26.23 13.71 -4.41
CA MET A 116 26.19 13.93 -5.86
C MET A 116 27.21 14.98 -6.30
N GLU A 117 27.37 16.07 -5.55
CA GLU A 117 28.38 17.10 -5.83
C GLU A 117 29.79 16.51 -5.76
N ARG A 118 30.12 15.77 -4.70
CA ARG A 118 31.42 15.08 -4.54
C ARG A 118 31.68 14.03 -5.62
N GLU A 119 30.66 13.24 -5.98
CA GLU A 119 30.78 12.23 -7.03
C GLU A 119 30.98 12.88 -8.41
N THR A 120 30.26 13.97 -8.67
CA THR A 120 30.38 14.75 -9.90
C THR A 120 31.77 15.36 -10.03
N GLU A 121 32.30 15.97 -8.97
CA GLU A 121 33.65 16.53 -8.95
C GLU A 121 34.71 15.46 -9.23
N LYS A 122 34.62 14.30 -8.57
CA LYS A 122 35.50 13.15 -8.83
C LYS A 122 35.38 12.64 -10.26
N ALA A 123 34.17 12.59 -10.82
CA ALA A 123 33.93 12.17 -12.19
C ALA A 123 34.54 13.15 -13.20
N ILE A 124 34.38 14.46 -12.98
CA ILE A 124 35.01 15.51 -13.79
C ILE A 124 36.53 15.38 -13.74
N GLU A 125 37.11 15.22 -12.56
CA GLU A 125 38.55 15.08 -12.39
C GLU A 125 39.09 13.82 -13.08
N ARG A 126 38.38 12.69 -12.96
CA ARG A 126 38.72 11.45 -13.68
C ARG A 126 38.65 11.66 -15.20
N LEU A 127 37.56 12.25 -15.69
CA LEU A 127 37.37 12.50 -17.12
C LEU A 127 38.44 13.45 -17.67
N ALA A 128 38.81 14.49 -16.92
CA ALA A 128 39.88 15.41 -17.30
C ALA A 128 41.23 14.67 -17.45
N ARG A 129 41.58 13.78 -16.51
CA ARG A 129 42.79 12.95 -16.60
C ARG A 129 42.76 11.99 -17.79
N GLU A 130 41.64 11.32 -18.02
CA GLU A 130 41.47 10.39 -19.14
C GLU A 130 41.57 11.13 -20.49
N ASN A 131 40.96 12.31 -20.60
CA ASN A 131 41.05 13.16 -21.78
C ASN A 131 42.47 13.65 -22.04
N GLU A 132 43.17 14.12 -21.01
CA GLU A 132 44.57 14.57 -21.13
C GLU A 132 45.47 13.43 -21.62
N PHE A 133 45.32 12.24 -21.03
CA PHE A 133 46.06 11.05 -21.47
C PHE A 133 45.73 10.68 -22.92
N THR A 134 44.45 10.73 -23.30
CA THR A 134 44.00 10.43 -24.67
C THR A 134 44.55 11.44 -25.66
N ILE A 135 44.50 12.74 -25.35
CA ILE A 135 45.08 13.81 -26.17
C ILE A 135 46.58 13.57 -26.38
N GLN A 136 47.33 13.26 -25.32
CA GLN A 136 48.75 12.99 -25.43
C GLN A 136 49.04 11.77 -26.33
N GLN A 137 48.23 10.72 -26.23
CA GLN A 137 48.36 9.57 -27.12
C GLN A 137 48.08 9.93 -28.59
N GLU A 138 46.99 10.65 -28.85
CA GLU A 138 46.63 11.07 -30.21
C GLU A 138 47.66 12.03 -30.81
N VAL A 139 48.21 12.95 -30.02
CA VAL A 139 49.32 13.81 -30.44
C VAL A 139 50.54 12.98 -30.84
N ARG A 140 50.93 11.97 -30.03
CA ARG A 140 52.05 11.08 -30.37
C ARG A 140 51.78 10.28 -31.64
N LYS A 141 50.56 9.75 -31.82
CA LYS A 141 50.15 9.05 -33.05
C LYS A 141 50.23 9.97 -34.27
N ALA A 142 49.69 11.18 -34.17
CA ALA A 142 49.73 12.17 -35.24
C ALA A 142 51.17 12.55 -35.63
N GLN A 143 52.06 12.75 -34.64
CA GLN A 143 53.49 13.01 -34.89
C GLN A 143 54.16 11.84 -35.61
N MET A 144 53.90 10.60 -35.20
CA MET A 144 54.43 9.41 -35.86
C MET A 144 53.91 9.28 -37.29
N ALA A 145 52.62 9.53 -37.53
CA ALA A 145 52.02 9.52 -38.85
C ALA A 145 52.67 10.56 -39.78
N ILE A 146 52.86 11.80 -39.32
CA ILE A 146 53.52 12.87 -40.10
C ILE A 146 54.95 12.46 -40.47
N LYS A 147 55.73 11.96 -39.50
CA LYS A 147 57.11 11.49 -39.76
C LYS A 147 57.12 10.35 -40.78
N GLY A 148 56.21 9.38 -40.63
CA GLY A 148 56.07 8.27 -41.58
C GLY A 148 55.75 8.75 -43.00
N THR A 149 54.80 9.68 -43.15
CA THR A 149 54.47 10.26 -44.45
C THR A 149 55.63 11.07 -45.03
N ALA A 150 56.36 11.83 -44.22
CA ALA A 150 57.54 12.58 -44.67
C ALA A 150 58.64 11.63 -45.18
N VAL A 151 58.98 10.60 -44.41
CA VAL A 151 59.96 9.58 -44.80
C VAL A 151 59.54 8.87 -46.09
N ALA A 152 58.27 8.45 -46.20
CA ALA A 152 57.75 7.81 -47.39
C ALA A 152 57.84 8.72 -48.63
N ARG A 153 57.48 10.00 -48.52
CA ARG A 153 57.61 10.97 -49.63
C ARG A 153 59.07 11.26 -50.01
N THR A 154 59.97 11.31 -49.03
CA THR A 154 61.41 11.49 -49.31
C THR A 154 62.00 10.27 -50.02
N LEU A 155 61.65 9.07 -49.58
CA LEU A 155 62.05 7.82 -50.25
C LEU A 155 61.52 7.77 -51.69
N ASP A 156 60.23 8.06 -51.90
CA ASP A 156 59.61 8.10 -53.23
C ASP A 156 60.31 9.11 -54.15
N ARG A 157 60.63 10.32 -53.65
CA ARG A 157 61.37 11.31 -54.43
C ARG A 157 62.82 10.90 -54.70
N ALA A 158 63.49 10.28 -53.73
CA ALA A 158 64.86 9.79 -53.89
C ALA A 158 64.91 8.64 -54.91
N GLU A 159 63.94 7.73 -54.89
CA GLU A 159 63.79 6.65 -55.87
C GLU A 159 63.56 7.23 -57.28
N SER A 160 62.65 8.19 -57.42
CA SER A 160 62.41 8.90 -58.68
C SER A 160 63.68 9.60 -59.20
N LEU A 161 64.41 10.32 -58.34
CA LEU A 161 65.68 10.97 -58.72
C LEU A 161 66.76 9.95 -59.12
N LEU A 162 66.88 8.85 -58.38
CA LEU A 162 67.85 7.80 -58.67
C LEU A 162 67.54 7.15 -60.02
N ARG A 163 66.27 6.85 -60.30
CA ARG A 163 65.83 6.30 -61.58
C ARG A 163 66.08 7.28 -62.76
N GLU A 164 65.95 8.59 -62.54
CA GLU A 164 66.24 9.62 -63.55
C GLU A 164 67.74 9.82 -63.82
N ARG A 165 68.62 9.51 -62.85
CA ARG A 165 70.04 9.86 -62.89
C ARG A 165 71.01 8.68 -63.00
N ILE A 166 70.53 7.44 -62.84
CA ILE A 166 71.38 6.25 -62.92
C ILE A 166 71.91 6.05 -64.35
N THR A 167 73.21 5.80 -64.46
CA THR A 167 73.89 5.51 -65.74
C THR A 167 74.42 4.07 -65.75
N ASP A 168 74.75 3.51 -66.92
CA ASP A 168 75.24 2.13 -67.04
C ASP A 168 76.57 1.89 -66.29
N ASP A 169 77.41 2.92 -66.15
CA ASP A 169 78.67 2.88 -65.37
C ASP A 169 78.41 2.76 -63.85
N ASP A 170 77.35 3.41 -63.36
CA ASP A 170 76.94 3.32 -61.95
C ASP A 170 76.45 1.91 -61.60
N GLN A 171 75.80 1.21 -62.53
CA GLN A 171 75.34 -0.17 -62.32
C GLN A 171 76.52 -1.13 -62.16
N GLY A 172 77.57 -0.99 -62.99
CA GLY A 172 78.80 -1.76 -62.86
C GLY A 172 79.49 -1.55 -61.50
N ARG A 173 79.65 -0.29 -61.08
CA ARG A 173 80.24 0.07 -59.78
C ARG A 173 79.45 -0.40 -58.57
N ILE A 174 78.14 -0.61 -58.70
CA ILE A 174 77.30 -1.17 -57.62
C ILE A 174 77.54 -2.68 -57.50
N VAL A 175 77.61 -3.40 -58.63
CA VAL A 175 77.90 -4.84 -58.66
C VAL A 175 79.29 -5.12 -58.09
N ASP A 176 80.30 -4.36 -58.50
CA ASP A 176 81.68 -4.55 -58.03
C ASP A 176 81.79 -4.35 -56.50
N ARG A 177 81.14 -3.32 -55.94
CA ARG A 177 81.09 -3.11 -54.49
C ARG A 177 80.34 -4.21 -53.75
N MET A 178 79.29 -4.77 -54.36
CA MET A 178 78.50 -5.83 -53.75
C MET A 178 79.30 -7.13 -53.68
N ILE A 179 80.12 -7.41 -54.70
CA ILE A 179 81.08 -8.52 -54.71
C ILE A 179 82.15 -8.32 -53.62
N GLU A 180 82.75 -7.12 -53.56
CA GLU A 180 83.77 -6.79 -52.56
C GLU A 180 83.25 -6.88 -51.11
N GLN A 181 81.98 -6.52 -50.87
CA GLN A 181 81.37 -6.60 -49.54
C GLN A 181 81.05 -8.05 -49.12
N ILE A 182 80.74 -8.93 -50.06
CA ILE A 182 80.55 -10.36 -49.82
C ILE A 182 81.89 -11.03 -49.52
N GLU A 183 82.93 -10.74 -50.30
CA GLU A 183 84.30 -11.23 -50.08
C GLU A 183 84.91 -10.68 -48.76
N GLY A 184 84.63 -9.43 -48.42
CA GLY A 184 85.00 -8.81 -47.14
C GLY A 184 84.22 -9.33 -45.92
N GLY A 185 83.01 -9.87 -46.13
CA GLY A 185 82.20 -10.52 -45.11
C GLY A 185 82.67 -11.95 -44.80
N GLU A 186 83.07 -12.70 -45.83
CA GLU A 186 83.65 -14.04 -45.69
C GLU A 186 85.04 -14.05 -45.02
N SER A 187 85.79 -12.96 -45.12
CA SER A 187 87.10 -12.83 -44.48
C SER A 187 87.03 -12.46 -42.99
N ARG A 188 85.88 -12.02 -42.46
CA ARG A 188 85.66 -11.74 -41.01
C ARG A 188 85.13 -12.93 -40.22
N THR A 189 84.55 -13.93 -40.88
CA THR A 189 84.03 -15.16 -40.23
C THR A 189 85.04 -16.30 -40.15
N ARG A 190 86.28 -16.11 -40.63
CA ARG A 190 87.34 -17.13 -40.65
C ARG A 190 88.56 -16.83 -39.77
N SER A 191 88.42 -15.94 -38.78
CA SER A 191 89.40 -15.72 -37.70
C SER A 191 88.81 -16.05 -36.33
#